data_AF-A0A354YW58-F1
#
_entry.id   AF-A0A354YW58-F1
#
_cell.length_a   1.000
_cell.length_b   1.000
_cell.length_c   1.000
_cell.angle_alpha   90.00
_cell.angle_beta   90.00
_cell.angle_gamma   90.00
#
_symmetry.space_group_name_H-M   'P 1'
#
loop_
_entity.id
_entity.type
_entity.pdbx_description
1 polymer ?
#
loop_
_entity_poly.entity_id
_entity_poly.type
_entity_poly.pdbx_seq_one_letter_code
_entity_poly.pdbx_strand_id
1 'polypeptide(L)'
;MNHRRLGPQLWCGLLVAALLMMAGCHAGSSTGDKDDKDANPGAIALAQEFAPYKEISVQDTAIVKPYKVAPDLSNVINAERFDFSDNARESLIKNGFVVLPAMGHEFFMTYEINRYDNVPNFITTDAVVHNYHLFYSHLLQNVEQQALIPELKKLNASLLQRAETDYKDLKGSDWENAARRNLAFFAVGSKLLNPDTRIPAAVKTEAEQEISFIKKHDSTKLSPVMAMGTKPDLIEGLKEDYTQYIPRGHYAKTDDLKEYFQSMMWYGRITFRLKDADETRSAILMTLALHNGIGAREWEKIYTTTDFMVGKSDDIGYHQYIELLEQAYGKNLTPKKIAEDSQSFDKFRQLAKDLQPPVINSIPIFDATIQPDRDKEVLGFRFMGQRYTLDADIFQHLIYREVTENPAGERRMLPSGLDV
;
A
#
# COMPACT_ATOMS: atom_id res chain seq x y z
N MET A 1 -32.68 -58.17 2.08
CA MET A 1 -32.55 -56.97 2.94
C MET A 1 -31.07 -56.67 3.16
N ASN A 2 -30.60 -55.49 2.76
CA ASN A 2 -29.45 -54.75 3.36
C ASN A 2 -29.12 -53.51 2.49
N HIS A 3 -29.86 -52.42 2.69
CA HIS A 3 -29.47 -51.12 2.15
C HIS A 3 -28.49 -50.45 3.12
N ARG A 4 -27.21 -50.35 2.74
CA ARG A 4 -26.25 -49.49 3.44
C ARG A 4 -26.62 -48.04 3.18
N ARG A 5 -26.99 -47.29 4.23
CA ARG A 5 -27.14 -45.84 4.16
C ARG A 5 -25.76 -45.19 4.04
N LEU A 6 -25.60 -44.30 3.07
CA LEU A 6 -24.43 -43.41 2.98
C LEU A 6 -24.52 -42.33 4.08
N GLY A 7 -23.38 -41.99 4.69
CA GLY A 7 -23.32 -41.07 5.82
C GLY A 7 -23.49 -39.58 5.44
N PRO A 8 -23.92 -38.72 6.37
CA PRO A 8 -24.22 -37.31 6.09
C PRO A 8 -23.01 -36.49 5.62
N GLN A 9 -21.78 -36.89 5.95
CA GLN A 9 -20.55 -36.22 5.49
C GLN A 9 -20.39 -36.26 3.95
N LEU A 10 -20.84 -37.34 3.29
CA LEU A 10 -20.83 -37.45 1.82
C LEU A 10 -21.87 -36.55 1.16
N TRP A 11 -22.99 -36.27 1.84
CA TRP A 11 -24.00 -35.32 1.35
C TRP A 11 -23.49 -33.88 1.43
N CYS A 12 -22.80 -33.49 2.51
CA CYS A 12 -22.17 -32.17 2.60
C CYS A 12 -21.08 -31.98 1.54
N GLY A 13 -20.24 -32.99 1.29
CA GLY A 13 -19.20 -32.93 0.24
C GLY A 13 -19.78 -32.74 -1.16
N LEU A 14 -20.87 -33.45 -1.49
CA LEU A 14 -21.57 -33.29 -2.78
C LEU A 14 -22.27 -31.93 -2.93
N LEU A 15 -22.81 -31.37 -1.83
CA LEU A 15 -23.43 -30.04 -1.84
C LEU A 15 -22.42 -28.91 -2.09
N VAL A 16 -21.23 -28.98 -1.47
CA VAL A 16 -20.16 -27.99 -1.71
C VAL A 16 -19.61 -28.10 -3.13
N ALA A 17 -19.44 -29.32 -3.67
CA ALA A 17 -19.04 -29.52 -5.06
C ALA A 17 -20.10 -29.03 -6.07
N ALA A 18 -21.40 -29.21 -5.77
CA ALA A 18 -22.48 -28.71 -6.62
C ALA A 18 -22.58 -27.17 -6.61
N LEU A 19 -22.39 -26.53 -5.46
CA LEU A 19 -22.35 -25.06 -5.34
C LEU A 19 -21.16 -24.44 -6.10
N LEU A 20 -20.00 -25.09 -6.09
CA LEU A 20 -18.83 -24.65 -6.87
C LEU A 20 -19.00 -24.85 -8.38
N MET A 21 -19.79 -25.85 -8.83
CA MET A 21 -20.09 -26.04 -10.26
C MET A 21 -21.22 -25.15 -10.78
N MET A 22 -22.13 -24.64 -9.94
CA MET A 22 -23.17 -23.68 -10.35
C MET A 22 -22.70 -22.22 -10.38
N ALA A 23 -21.45 -21.93 -10.00
CA ALA A 23 -20.78 -20.67 -10.34
C ALA A 23 -20.27 -20.64 -11.80
N GLY A 24 -20.35 -21.76 -12.53
CA GLY A 24 -20.00 -21.86 -13.94
C GLY A 24 -21.20 -21.60 -14.87
N CYS A 25 -21.07 -20.56 -15.70
CA CYS A 25 -21.90 -20.31 -16.89
C CYS A 25 -23.42 -20.13 -16.68
N HIS A 26 -23.87 -18.88 -16.67
CA HIS A 26 -25.16 -18.51 -17.24
C HIS A 26 -24.99 -17.42 -18.29
N ALA A 27 -24.93 -17.84 -19.56
CA ALA A 27 -24.99 -16.94 -20.70
C ALA A 27 -26.44 -16.50 -20.90
N GLY A 28 -26.77 -15.28 -20.48
CA GLY A 28 -28.04 -14.64 -20.80
C GLY A 28 -28.08 -14.26 -22.27
N SER A 29 -28.97 -14.87 -23.06
CA SER A 29 -29.11 -14.60 -24.49
C SER A 29 -29.66 -13.20 -24.78
N SER A 30 -28.95 -12.40 -25.57
CA SER A 30 -29.54 -11.33 -26.38
C SER A 30 -29.21 -11.55 -27.85
N THR A 31 -30.23 -11.88 -28.65
CA THR A 31 -30.14 -11.90 -30.11
C THR A 31 -30.10 -10.47 -30.63
N GLY A 32 -28.98 -10.05 -31.22
CA GLY A 32 -28.77 -8.72 -31.78
C GLY A 32 -27.63 -8.72 -32.78
N ASP A 33 -27.93 -9.14 -34.01
CA ASP A 33 -26.97 -9.25 -35.11
C ASP A 33 -26.55 -7.87 -35.63
N LYS A 34 -25.24 -7.59 -35.62
CA LYS A 34 -24.53 -6.72 -36.58
C LYS A 34 -23.02 -6.75 -36.38
N ASP A 35 -22.29 -6.69 -37.49
CA ASP A 35 -20.83 -6.70 -37.57
C ASP A 35 -20.17 -5.66 -36.67
N ASP A 36 -19.10 -6.06 -35.96
CA ASP A 36 -18.04 -5.13 -35.59
C ASP A 36 -16.67 -5.81 -35.75
N LYS A 37 -15.82 -5.21 -36.60
CA LYS A 37 -14.49 -5.73 -36.98
C LYS A 37 -13.38 -4.87 -36.40
N ASP A 38 -13.36 -4.69 -35.07
CA ASP A 38 -12.25 -4.01 -34.37
C ASP A 38 -11.99 -4.62 -32.98
N ALA A 39 -11.64 -5.92 -32.96
CA ALA A 39 -11.21 -6.60 -31.73
C ALA A 39 -9.74 -6.30 -31.41
N ASN A 40 -9.49 -5.20 -30.68
CA ASN A 40 -8.19 -4.88 -30.10
C ASN A 40 -7.77 -5.97 -29.07
N PRO A 41 -6.63 -6.68 -29.23
CA PRO A 41 -6.24 -7.78 -28.33
C PRO A 41 -5.87 -7.36 -26.90
N GLY A 42 -5.82 -6.05 -26.60
CA GLY A 42 -5.45 -5.51 -25.29
C GLY A 42 -6.61 -5.34 -24.28
N ALA A 43 -7.87 -5.50 -24.70
CA ALA A 43 -9.03 -5.28 -23.84
C ALA A 43 -9.35 -6.50 -22.95
N ILE A 44 -8.52 -6.75 -21.93
CA ILE A 44 -8.93 -7.63 -20.81
C ILE A 44 -10.10 -6.95 -20.08
N ALA A 45 -11.12 -7.73 -19.73
CA ALA A 45 -12.41 -7.26 -19.22
C ALA A 45 -12.33 -6.58 -17.83
N LEU A 46 -11.83 -5.34 -17.78
CA LEU A 46 -11.92 -4.42 -16.65
C LEU A 46 -13.32 -3.77 -16.57
N ALA A 47 -14.36 -4.58 -16.38
CA ALA A 47 -15.68 -4.14 -15.89
C ALA A 47 -16.65 -5.32 -15.68
N GLN A 48 -16.46 -6.08 -14.61
CA GLN A 48 -17.60 -6.57 -13.85
C GLN A 48 -17.38 -6.09 -12.42
N GLU A 49 -18.33 -5.33 -11.85
CA GLU A 49 -18.19 -4.82 -10.48
C GLU A 49 -17.91 -5.99 -9.53
N PHE A 50 -16.71 -6.00 -8.94
CA PHE A 50 -16.34 -7.03 -7.99
C PHE A 50 -16.99 -6.70 -6.65
N ALA A 51 -17.93 -7.55 -6.22
CA ALA A 51 -18.71 -7.39 -4.99
C ALA A 51 -19.41 -6.00 -4.84
N PRO A 52 -20.37 -5.65 -5.73
CA PRO A 52 -21.08 -4.39 -5.65
C PRO A 52 -21.80 -4.25 -4.30
N TYR A 53 -21.42 -3.24 -3.52
CA TYR A 53 -22.07 -2.95 -2.25
C TYR A 53 -23.51 -2.48 -2.52
N LYS A 54 -24.47 -3.23 -1.98
CA LYS A 54 -25.87 -2.81 -1.94
C LYS A 54 -26.18 -2.39 -0.52
N GLU A 55 -26.41 -1.10 -0.33
CA GLU A 55 -26.86 -0.57 0.96
C GLU A 55 -28.19 -1.23 1.34
N ILE A 56 -28.19 -1.95 2.46
CA ILE A 56 -29.40 -2.52 3.03
C ILE A 56 -29.94 -1.46 3.99
N SER A 57 -31.00 -0.75 3.60
CA SER A 57 -31.61 0.27 4.46
C SER A 57 -32.22 -0.38 5.70
N VAL A 58 -31.62 -0.15 6.86
CA VAL A 58 -32.09 -0.62 8.16
C VAL A 58 -32.94 0.49 8.81
N GLN A 59 -34.25 0.43 8.59
CA GLN A 59 -35.24 1.36 9.19
C GLN A 59 -35.67 0.89 10.58
N ASP A 60 -34.72 0.73 11.50
CA ASP A 60 -35.00 0.30 12.88
C ASP A 60 -35.14 1.49 13.84
N THR A 61 -36.22 1.51 14.61
CA THR A 61 -36.39 2.41 15.76
C THR A 61 -36.01 1.64 17.02
N ALA A 62 -35.07 2.15 17.82
CA ALA A 62 -34.65 1.50 19.05
C ALA A 62 -35.84 1.36 20.04
N ILE A 63 -36.37 0.15 20.19
CA ILE A 63 -37.53 -0.16 21.06
C ILE A 63 -37.12 -0.21 22.54
N VAL A 64 -35.83 -0.33 22.83
CA VAL A 64 -35.27 -0.40 24.18
C VAL A 64 -35.34 0.97 24.84
N LYS A 65 -36.14 1.09 25.90
CA LYS A 65 -36.21 2.31 26.72
C LYS A 65 -34.87 2.53 27.45
N PRO A 66 -34.43 3.79 27.64
CA PRO A 66 -33.30 4.09 28.52
C PRO A 66 -33.51 3.51 29.91
N TYR A 67 -32.49 2.84 30.45
CA TYR A 67 -32.48 2.30 31.79
C TYR A 67 -31.21 2.74 32.53
N LYS A 68 -31.23 2.62 33.86
CA LYS A 68 -30.04 2.76 34.70
C LYS A 68 -29.89 1.48 35.51
N VAL A 69 -28.66 1.01 35.66
CA VAL A 69 -28.35 -0.11 36.55
C VAL A 69 -28.59 0.34 37.99
N ALA A 70 -29.32 -0.45 38.77
CA ALA A 70 -29.61 -0.15 40.16
C ALA A 70 -28.35 -0.32 41.03
N PRO A 71 -28.15 0.47 42.10
CA PRO A 71 -26.95 0.38 42.96
C PRO A 71 -26.75 -0.96 43.67
N ASP A 72 -27.79 -1.79 43.72
CA ASP A 72 -27.82 -3.15 44.26
C ASP A 72 -27.77 -4.25 43.18
N LEU A 73 -27.71 -3.87 41.88
CA LEU A 73 -27.85 -4.72 40.71
C LEU A 73 -29.20 -5.46 40.59
N SER A 74 -30.24 -5.07 41.36
CA SER A 74 -31.56 -5.75 41.39
C SER A 74 -32.30 -5.79 40.05
N ASN A 75 -31.89 -5.00 39.07
CA ASN A 75 -32.43 -4.98 37.71
C ASN A 75 -31.45 -5.51 36.65
N VAL A 76 -30.40 -6.26 37.05
CA VAL A 76 -29.40 -6.86 36.16
C VAL A 76 -29.46 -8.39 36.24
N ILE A 77 -29.78 -9.01 35.10
CA ILE A 77 -29.85 -10.47 34.86
C ILE A 77 -30.26 -11.31 36.08
N ASN A 78 -29.51 -12.31 36.57
CA ASN A 78 -28.14 -12.84 36.32
C ASN A 78 -26.90 -12.18 36.96
N ALA A 79 -27.04 -11.10 37.74
CA ALA A 79 -25.90 -10.52 38.47
C ALA A 79 -25.26 -11.50 39.47
N GLU A 80 -26.05 -12.40 40.07
CA GLU A 80 -25.62 -13.39 41.06
C GLU A 80 -24.70 -14.49 40.50
N ARG A 81 -24.57 -14.59 39.16
CA ARG A 81 -23.67 -15.54 38.50
C ARG A 81 -22.20 -15.09 38.47
N PHE A 82 -21.93 -13.84 38.84
CA PHE A 82 -20.62 -13.21 38.71
C PHE A 82 -20.17 -12.64 40.06
N ASP A 83 -18.90 -12.88 40.40
CA ASP A 83 -18.27 -12.20 41.53
C ASP A 83 -17.59 -10.92 41.00
N PHE A 84 -18.02 -9.76 41.51
CA PHE A 84 -17.55 -8.46 41.06
C PHE A 84 -16.72 -7.80 42.17
N SER A 85 -15.50 -7.37 41.84
CA SER A 85 -14.78 -6.42 42.69
C SER A 85 -15.54 -5.08 42.75
N ASP A 86 -15.33 -4.30 43.82
CA ASP A 86 -16.01 -3.01 44.02
C ASP A 86 -15.86 -2.09 42.80
N ASN A 87 -14.64 -1.97 42.27
CA ASN A 87 -14.36 -1.19 41.05
C ASN A 87 -15.14 -1.68 39.82
N ALA A 88 -15.29 -3.00 39.66
CA ALA A 88 -16.03 -3.58 38.55
C ALA A 88 -17.54 -3.33 38.69
N ARG A 89 -18.05 -3.47 39.92
CA ARG A 89 -19.43 -3.21 40.31
C ARG A 89 -19.81 -1.74 40.12
N GLU A 90 -18.98 -0.81 40.58
CA GLU A 90 -19.16 0.63 40.36
C GLU A 90 -19.14 1.00 38.87
N SER A 91 -18.21 0.41 38.10
CA SER A 91 -18.13 0.61 36.64
C SER A 91 -19.41 0.14 35.94
N LEU A 92 -19.91 -1.05 36.30
CA LEU A 92 -21.16 -1.60 35.77
C LEU A 92 -22.38 -0.72 36.11
N ILE A 93 -22.47 -0.23 37.36
CA ILE A 93 -23.54 0.67 37.80
C ILE A 93 -23.50 2.00 37.04
N LYS A 94 -22.31 2.57 36.86
CA LYS A 94 -22.11 3.88 36.24
C LYS A 94 -22.29 3.86 34.71
N ASN A 95 -21.73 2.85 34.05
CA ASN A 95 -21.58 2.82 32.59
C ASN A 95 -22.57 1.86 31.91
N GLY A 96 -23.23 0.96 32.66
CA GLY A 96 -24.03 -0.14 32.10
C GLY A 96 -23.18 -1.33 31.59
N PHE A 97 -21.85 -1.23 31.61
CA PHE A 97 -20.92 -2.30 31.26
C PHE A 97 -19.62 -2.20 32.07
N VAL A 98 -18.86 -3.29 32.10
CA VAL A 98 -17.50 -3.35 32.65
C VAL A 98 -16.63 -4.23 31.76
N VAL A 99 -15.36 -3.87 31.58
CA VAL A 99 -14.36 -4.67 30.87
C VAL A 99 -13.49 -5.37 31.89
N LEU A 100 -13.39 -6.70 31.79
CA LEU A 100 -12.63 -7.55 32.71
C LEU A 100 -11.58 -8.37 31.93
N PRO A 101 -10.42 -8.68 32.52
CA PRO A 101 -9.43 -9.54 31.89
C PRO A 101 -10.01 -10.96 31.72
N ALA A 102 -9.94 -11.50 30.51
CA ALA A 102 -10.31 -12.87 30.19
C ALA A 102 -9.06 -13.77 30.07
N MET A 103 -9.20 -15.07 30.37
CA MET A 103 -8.10 -16.03 30.21
C MET A 103 -7.88 -16.50 28.76
N GLY A 104 -8.83 -16.23 27.86
CA GLY A 104 -8.70 -16.60 26.45
C GLY A 104 -7.90 -15.57 25.67
N HIS A 105 -6.88 -16.02 24.93
CA HIS A 105 -6.15 -15.20 23.94
C HIS A 105 -6.99 -14.84 22.71
N GLU A 106 -8.11 -15.53 22.49
CA GLU A 106 -8.98 -15.42 21.31
C GLU A 106 -10.44 -15.52 21.73
N PHE A 107 -11.31 -14.76 21.05
CA PHE A 107 -12.73 -14.62 21.42
C PHE A 107 -13.50 -15.95 21.40
N PHE A 108 -13.12 -16.89 20.53
CA PHE A 108 -13.81 -18.18 20.42
C PHE A 108 -13.68 -19.05 21.68
N MET A 109 -12.63 -18.86 22.49
CA MET A 109 -12.50 -19.56 23.77
C MET A 109 -13.57 -19.09 24.76
N THR A 110 -13.81 -17.78 24.86
CA THR A 110 -14.92 -17.23 25.64
C THR A 110 -16.26 -17.76 25.12
N TYR A 111 -16.45 -17.83 23.80
CA TYR A 111 -17.70 -18.33 23.22
C TYR A 111 -17.98 -19.80 23.55
N GLU A 112 -16.96 -20.65 23.57
CA GLU A 112 -17.10 -22.07 23.92
C GLU A 112 -17.25 -22.28 25.44
N ILE A 113 -16.57 -21.50 26.29
CA ILE A 113 -16.81 -21.50 27.75
C ILE A 113 -18.26 -21.09 28.05
N ASN A 114 -18.71 -19.97 27.48
CA ASN A 114 -20.09 -19.48 27.62
C ASN A 114 -21.12 -20.53 27.19
N ARG A 115 -20.82 -21.35 26.17
CA ARG A 115 -21.67 -22.46 25.73
C ARG A 115 -21.78 -23.57 26.78
N TYR A 116 -20.70 -23.95 27.47
CA TYR A 116 -20.77 -24.92 28.56
C TYR A 116 -21.50 -24.36 29.78
N ASP A 117 -21.27 -23.08 30.09
CA ASP A 117 -21.85 -22.41 31.26
C ASP A 117 -23.29 -21.89 31.03
N ASN A 118 -23.87 -22.08 29.83
CA ASN A 118 -25.17 -21.50 29.46
C ASN A 118 -25.22 -19.98 29.68
N VAL A 119 -24.17 -19.28 29.24
CA VAL A 119 -24.09 -17.82 29.16
C VAL A 119 -24.34 -17.41 27.70
N PRO A 120 -25.25 -16.47 27.41
CA PRO A 120 -25.45 -15.99 26.04
C PRO A 120 -24.20 -15.28 25.49
N ASN A 121 -23.83 -15.58 24.25
CA ASN A 121 -22.76 -14.87 23.55
C ASN A 121 -23.33 -13.61 22.87
N PHE A 122 -22.67 -12.46 23.09
CA PHE A 122 -22.83 -11.29 22.24
C PHE A 122 -21.78 -11.34 21.13
N ILE A 123 -22.23 -11.50 19.88
CA ILE A 123 -21.37 -11.64 18.71
C ILE A 123 -21.48 -10.34 17.91
N THR A 124 -20.37 -9.62 17.78
CA THR A 124 -20.25 -8.42 16.94
C THR A 124 -19.78 -8.78 15.53
N THR A 125 -19.83 -7.81 14.63
CA THR A 125 -19.20 -7.89 13.30
C THR A 125 -17.70 -8.21 13.37
N ASP A 126 -17.04 -7.85 14.48
CA ASP A 126 -15.60 -8.01 14.68
C ASP A 126 -15.17 -9.48 14.62
N ALA A 127 -16.03 -10.42 15.05
CA ALA A 127 -15.77 -11.86 14.92
C ALA A 127 -15.66 -12.29 13.44
N VAL A 128 -16.38 -11.66 12.52
CA VAL A 128 -16.29 -11.90 11.07
C VAL A 128 -15.10 -11.15 10.48
N VAL A 129 -14.94 -9.86 10.83
CA VAL A 129 -13.85 -9.00 10.34
C VAL A 129 -12.47 -9.54 10.76
N HIS A 130 -12.32 -10.04 11.98
CA HIS A 130 -11.09 -10.68 12.46
C HIS A 130 -10.75 -11.94 11.65
N ASN A 131 -11.72 -12.85 11.45
CA ASN A 131 -11.49 -14.05 10.64
C ASN A 131 -11.14 -13.71 9.19
N TYR A 132 -11.80 -12.70 8.61
CA TYR A 132 -11.46 -12.17 7.30
C TYR A 132 -10.04 -11.60 7.26
N HIS A 133 -9.63 -10.81 8.27
CA HIS A 133 -8.28 -10.25 8.37
C HIS A 133 -7.21 -11.35 8.47
N LEU A 134 -7.42 -12.40 9.27
CA LEU A 134 -6.49 -13.54 9.35
C LEU A 134 -6.34 -14.25 8.00
N PHE A 135 -7.45 -14.51 7.30
CA PHE A 135 -7.44 -15.13 5.97
C PHE A 135 -6.73 -14.23 4.94
N TYR A 136 -7.07 -12.94 4.91
CA TYR A 136 -6.46 -11.93 4.04
C TYR A 136 -4.96 -11.82 4.28
N SER A 137 -4.51 -11.72 5.54
CA SER A 137 -3.09 -11.64 5.90
C SER A 137 -2.32 -12.89 5.46
N HIS A 138 -2.91 -14.08 5.63
CA HIS A 138 -2.29 -15.33 5.18
C HIS A 138 -2.23 -15.42 3.64
N LEU A 139 -3.30 -15.02 2.94
CA LEU A 139 -3.35 -14.96 1.49
C LEU A 139 -2.29 -14.00 0.93
N LEU A 140 -2.24 -12.77 1.47
CA LEU A 140 -1.26 -11.75 1.09
C LEU A 140 0.18 -12.25 1.28
N GLN A 141 0.51 -12.81 2.45
CA GLN A 141 1.83 -13.37 2.72
C GLN A 141 2.20 -14.47 1.70
N ASN A 142 1.27 -15.36 1.36
CA ASN A 142 1.52 -16.41 0.36
C ASN A 142 1.72 -15.83 -1.05
N VAL A 143 0.92 -14.84 -1.46
CA VAL A 143 1.05 -14.15 -2.76
C VAL A 143 2.38 -13.42 -2.85
N GLU A 144 2.81 -12.74 -1.79
CA GLU A 144 4.11 -12.08 -1.71
C GLU A 144 5.25 -13.09 -1.90
N GLN A 145 5.25 -14.17 -1.12
CA GLN A 145 6.32 -15.17 -1.13
C GLN A 145 6.38 -15.97 -2.44
N GLN A 146 5.23 -16.39 -2.97
CA GLN A 146 5.16 -17.33 -4.10
C GLN A 146 5.10 -16.66 -5.47
N ALA A 147 4.59 -15.43 -5.55
CA ALA A 147 4.42 -14.70 -6.82
C ALA A 147 5.21 -13.38 -6.87
N LEU A 148 5.06 -12.49 -5.88
CA LEU A 148 5.61 -11.13 -6.00
C LEU A 148 7.14 -11.08 -5.84
N ILE A 149 7.72 -11.85 -4.91
CA ILE A 149 9.18 -11.93 -4.75
C ILE A 149 9.88 -12.43 -6.04
N PRO A 150 9.46 -13.54 -6.67
CA PRO A 150 10.02 -13.98 -7.94
C PRO A 150 9.90 -12.96 -9.09
N GLU A 151 8.77 -12.26 -9.19
CA GLU A 151 8.57 -11.24 -10.24
C GLU A 151 9.40 -9.98 -9.96
N LEU A 152 9.51 -9.54 -8.70
CA LEU A 152 10.35 -8.39 -8.33
C LEU A 152 11.84 -8.70 -8.56
N LYS A 153 12.30 -9.94 -8.32
CA LYS A 153 13.67 -10.38 -8.65
C LYS A 153 13.95 -10.27 -10.18
N LYS A 154 12.97 -10.58 -11.05
CA LYS A 154 13.07 -10.41 -12.52
C LYS A 154 13.02 -8.94 -12.96
N LEU A 155 12.13 -8.15 -12.35
CA LEU A 155 11.98 -6.72 -12.61
C LEU A 155 13.29 -5.99 -12.31
N ASN A 156 13.83 -6.23 -11.11
CA ASN A 156 15.08 -5.67 -10.63
C ASN A 156 16.26 -5.98 -11.56
N ALA A 157 16.42 -7.24 -11.96
CA ALA A 157 17.47 -7.63 -12.90
C ALA A 157 17.35 -6.91 -14.26
N SER A 158 16.14 -6.86 -14.82
CA SER A 158 15.85 -6.23 -16.12
C SER A 158 16.12 -4.72 -16.11
N LEU A 159 15.66 -4.02 -15.07
CA LEU A 159 15.79 -2.57 -14.97
C LEU A 159 17.18 -2.12 -14.52
N LEU A 160 17.87 -2.90 -13.67
CA LEU A 160 19.27 -2.64 -13.34
C LEU A 160 20.16 -2.76 -14.59
N GLN A 161 19.96 -3.80 -15.41
CA GLN A 161 20.68 -3.96 -16.67
C GLN A 161 20.37 -2.82 -17.65
N ARG A 162 19.12 -2.37 -17.74
CA ARG A 162 18.73 -1.26 -18.61
C ARG A 162 19.29 0.09 -18.13
N ALA A 163 19.28 0.36 -16.84
CA ALA A 163 19.88 1.56 -16.27
C ALA A 163 21.41 1.59 -16.46
N GLU A 164 22.08 0.42 -16.46
CA GLU A 164 23.49 0.32 -16.85
C GLU A 164 23.74 0.73 -18.30
N THR A 165 22.84 0.37 -19.22
CA THR A 165 22.91 0.78 -20.63
C THR A 165 22.61 2.26 -20.80
N ASP A 166 21.51 2.76 -20.22
CA ASP A 166 21.13 4.17 -20.30
C ASP A 166 22.23 5.08 -19.74
N TYR A 167 22.89 4.70 -18.63
CA TYR A 167 24.04 5.45 -18.09
C TYR A 167 25.28 5.41 -19.00
N LYS A 168 25.47 4.38 -19.83
CA LYS A 168 26.58 4.34 -20.81
C LYS A 168 26.26 5.20 -22.04
N ASP A 169 25.02 5.12 -22.52
CA ASP A 169 24.57 5.78 -23.76
C ASP A 169 24.35 7.28 -23.59
N LEU A 170 24.00 7.74 -22.38
CA LEU A 170 23.70 9.15 -22.08
C LEU A 170 24.89 9.93 -21.49
N LYS A 171 26.11 9.38 -21.48
CA LYS A 171 27.30 10.09 -20.99
C LYS A 171 27.58 11.37 -21.76
N GLY A 172 27.94 12.43 -21.04
CA GLY A 172 28.19 13.75 -21.60
C GLY A 172 26.93 14.51 -22.02
N SER A 173 25.73 13.99 -21.74
CA SER A 173 24.45 14.70 -21.93
C SER A 173 23.89 15.23 -20.62
N ASP A 174 22.94 16.16 -20.71
CA ASP A 174 22.15 16.68 -19.58
C ASP A 174 21.35 15.58 -18.82
N TRP A 175 21.31 14.36 -19.35
CA TRP A 175 20.62 13.21 -18.77
C TRP A 175 21.57 12.19 -18.10
N GLU A 176 22.90 12.41 -18.14
CA GLU A 176 23.88 11.48 -17.55
C GLU A 176 23.60 11.24 -16.07
N ASN A 177 23.37 12.30 -15.30
CA ASN A 177 23.15 12.18 -13.86
C ASN A 177 21.83 11.50 -13.53
N ALA A 178 20.75 11.81 -14.26
CA ALA A 178 19.46 11.13 -14.13
C ALA A 178 19.56 9.62 -14.40
N ALA A 179 20.32 9.22 -15.42
CA ALA A 179 20.61 7.82 -15.72
C ALA A 179 21.49 7.16 -14.64
N ARG A 180 22.49 7.88 -14.14
CA ARG A 180 23.35 7.43 -13.01
C ARG A 180 22.55 7.26 -11.72
N ARG A 181 21.57 8.13 -11.44
CA ARG A 181 20.64 8.02 -10.31
C ARG A 181 19.74 6.79 -10.46
N ASN A 182 19.18 6.54 -11.64
CA ASN A 182 18.38 5.33 -11.88
C ASN A 182 19.20 4.04 -11.69
N LEU A 183 20.46 4.05 -12.12
CA LEU A 183 21.40 2.96 -11.90
C LEU A 183 21.63 2.70 -10.40
N ALA A 184 21.78 3.75 -9.60
CA ALA A 184 21.87 3.64 -8.14
C ALA A 184 20.55 3.16 -7.51
N PHE A 185 19.41 3.74 -7.92
CA PHE A 185 18.07 3.42 -7.44
C PHE A 185 17.70 1.94 -7.62
N PHE A 186 17.91 1.39 -8.82
CA PHE A 186 17.70 -0.04 -9.05
C PHE A 186 18.77 -0.92 -8.40
N ALA A 187 20.02 -0.45 -8.25
CA ALA A 187 21.05 -1.21 -7.53
C ALA A 187 20.71 -1.35 -6.03
N VAL A 188 20.16 -0.30 -5.40
CA VAL A 188 19.70 -0.33 -4.01
C VAL A 188 18.55 -1.33 -3.84
N GLY A 189 17.45 -1.18 -4.59
CA GLY A 189 16.32 -2.12 -4.50
C GLY A 189 16.71 -3.57 -4.82
N SER A 190 17.56 -3.78 -5.82
CA SER A 190 18.10 -5.11 -6.14
C SER A 190 18.94 -5.71 -5.02
N LYS A 191 19.73 -4.89 -4.30
CA LYS A 191 20.58 -5.34 -3.19
C LYS A 191 19.81 -5.55 -1.88
N LEU A 192 18.69 -4.86 -1.69
CA LEU A 192 17.76 -5.10 -0.58
C LEU A 192 17.00 -6.41 -0.76
N LEU A 193 16.56 -6.74 -2.00
CA LEU A 193 15.82 -7.97 -2.32
C LEU A 193 16.71 -9.22 -2.48
N ASN A 194 17.99 -9.01 -2.78
CA ASN A 194 18.96 -10.08 -2.96
C ASN A 194 20.34 -9.59 -2.48
N PRO A 195 20.80 -10.04 -1.30
CA PRO A 195 22.09 -9.65 -0.73
C PRO A 195 23.31 -9.97 -1.61
N ASP A 196 23.21 -10.88 -2.57
CA ASP A 196 24.32 -11.23 -3.48
C ASP A 196 24.42 -10.31 -4.71
N THR A 197 23.44 -9.43 -4.95
CA THR A 197 23.44 -8.50 -6.09
C THR A 197 24.73 -7.67 -6.10
N ARG A 198 25.42 -7.61 -7.24
CA ARG A 198 26.59 -6.74 -7.42
C ARG A 198 26.14 -5.30 -7.62
N ILE A 199 26.61 -4.38 -6.77
CA ILE A 199 26.43 -2.94 -6.98
C ILE A 199 27.41 -2.47 -8.08
N PRO A 200 26.96 -1.77 -9.13
CA PRO A 200 27.83 -1.25 -10.19
C PRO A 200 28.82 -0.19 -9.65
N ALA A 201 30.08 -0.26 -10.09
CA ALA A 201 31.16 0.56 -9.54
C ALA A 201 30.92 2.09 -9.65
N ALA A 202 30.19 2.53 -10.67
CA ALA A 202 29.89 3.95 -10.92
C ALA A 202 28.92 4.57 -9.90
N VAL A 203 28.24 3.77 -9.08
CA VAL A 203 27.23 4.22 -8.09
C VAL A 203 27.47 3.61 -6.71
N LYS A 204 28.63 2.97 -6.52
CA LYS A 204 28.90 2.12 -5.35
C LYS A 204 28.80 2.89 -4.04
N THR A 205 29.43 4.06 -3.96
CA THR A 205 29.49 4.88 -2.75
C THR A 205 28.10 5.30 -2.31
N GLU A 206 27.31 5.88 -3.22
CA GLU A 206 25.98 6.40 -2.91
C GLU A 206 25.00 5.26 -2.58
N ALA A 207 25.01 4.16 -3.35
CA ALA A 207 24.15 3.02 -3.09
C ALA A 207 24.50 2.26 -1.78
N GLU A 208 25.79 2.07 -1.46
CA GLU A 208 26.18 1.46 -0.18
C GLU A 208 25.81 2.35 1.02
N GLN A 209 25.92 3.67 0.89
CA GLN A 209 25.50 4.61 1.92
C GLN A 209 23.99 4.60 2.13
N GLU A 210 23.20 4.60 1.04
CA GLU A 210 21.74 4.49 1.06
C GLU A 210 21.29 3.21 1.78
N ILE A 211 21.84 2.05 1.39
CA ILE A 211 21.58 0.76 2.03
C ILE A 211 21.99 0.78 3.51
N SER A 212 23.07 1.48 3.87
CA SER A 212 23.49 1.60 5.27
C SER A 212 22.48 2.38 6.13
N PHE A 213 21.84 3.41 5.58
CA PHE A 213 20.78 4.16 6.27
C PHE A 213 19.49 3.34 6.36
N ILE A 214 19.08 2.71 5.26
CA ILE A 214 17.93 1.79 5.22
C ILE A 214 18.09 0.71 6.29
N LYS A 215 19.24 0.01 6.37
CA LYS A 215 19.46 -1.05 7.36
C LYS A 215 19.60 -0.58 8.81
N LYS A 216 19.82 0.73 9.05
CA LYS A 216 19.99 1.28 10.40
C LYS A 216 18.65 1.71 11.03
N HIS A 217 17.66 2.04 10.22
CA HIS A 217 16.29 2.37 10.66
C HIS A 217 16.18 3.51 11.71
N ASP A 218 17.14 4.44 11.76
CA ASP A 218 17.35 5.26 12.98
C ASP A 218 16.88 6.72 12.91
N SER A 219 16.58 7.26 11.74
CA SER A 219 16.41 8.71 11.56
C SER A 219 15.89 9.11 10.19
N THR A 220 15.55 10.39 10.06
CA THR A 220 15.32 11.08 8.79
C THR A 220 16.61 11.75 8.30
N LYS A 221 17.09 11.44 7.09
CA LYS A 221 18.32 12.05 6.50
C LYS A 221 18.14 12.30 5.00
N LEU A 222 18.94 13.19 4.43
CA LEU A 222 19.08 13.32 2.96
C LEU A 222 19.42 11.95 2.35
N SER A 223 18.74 11.57 1.26
CA SER A 223 19.05 10.34 0.51
C SER A 223 20.35 10.52 -0.29
N PRO A 224 21.38 9.67 -0.07
CA PRO A 224 22.60 9.66 -0.88
C PRO A 224 22.34 9.51 -2.38
N VAL A 225 21.37 8.68 -2.79
CA VAL A 225 21.01 8.47 -4.20
C VAL A 225 20.33 9.69 -4.78
N MET A 226 19.37 10.29 -4.07
CA MET A 226 18.62 11.43 -4.60
C MET A 226 19.46 12.71 -4.65
N ALA A 227 20.41 12.86 -3.72
CA ALA A 227 21.41 13.93 -3.71
C ALA A 227 22.46 13.86 -4.85
N MET A 228 22.52 12.77 -5.63
CA MET A 228 23.51 12.60 -6.69
C MET A 228 23.47 13.74 -7.71
N GLY A 229 24.65 14.31 -8.02
CA GLY A 229 24.85 15.36 -9.02
C GLY A 229 24.30 16.73 -8.66
N THR A 230 23.67 16.90 -7.50
CA THR A 230 23.17 18.18 -7.01
C THR A 230 24.04 18.71 -5.87
N LYS A 231 23.82 19.97 -5.49
CA LYS A 231 24.20 20.47 -4.16
C LYS A 231 22.91 20.49 -3.34
N PRO A 232 22.57 19.40 -2.63
CA PRO A 232 21.30 19.31 -1.93
C PRO A 232 21.22 20.40 -0.86
N ASP A 233 20.13 21.14 -0.85
CA ASP A 233 19.84 22.06 0.22
C ASP A 233 19.63 21.27 1.54
N LEU A 234 20.20 21.74 2.64
CA LEU A 234 20.11 21.05 3.94
C LEU A 234 18.68 21.07 4.52
N ILE A 235 17.87 22.02 4.07
CA ILE A 235 16.49 22.25 4.46
C ILE A 235 15.54 21.60 3.44
N GLU A 236 15.64 21.94 2.16
CA GLU A 236 14.71 21.51 1.08
C GLU A 236 15.13 20.26 0.27
N GLY A 237 16.36 19.77 0.44
CA GLY A 237 16.82 18.54 -0.19
C GLY A 237 15.99 17.34 0.23
N LEU A 238 15.78 16.38 -0.67
CA LEU A 238 14.92 15.23 -0.40
C LEU A 238 15.48 14.38 0.75
N LYS A 239 14.76 14.40 1.86
CA LYS A 239 15.00 13.58 3.04
C LYS A 239 14.13 12.35 2.98
N GLU A 240 14.68 11.22 3.37
CA GLU A 240 13.93 9.99 3.59
C GLU A 240 13.92 9.63 5.08
N ASP A 241 12.79 9.13 5.57
CA ASP A 241 12.63 8.57 6.90
C ASP A 241 12.94 7.07 6.89
N TYR A 242 14.15 6.72 7.31
CA TYR A 242 14.61 5.34 7.29
C TYR A 242 13.93 4.47 8.37
N THR A 243 13.23 5.07 9.34
CA THR A 243 12.47 4.32 10.37
C THR A 243 11.28 3.55 9.75
N GLN A 244 10.83 3.95 8.56
CA GLN A 244 9.76 3.28 7.81
C GLN A 244 10.17 1.92 7.25
N TYR A 245 11.47 1.60 7.18
CA TYR A 245 11.99 0.36 6.61
C TYR A 245 12.07 -0.80 7.62
N ILE A 246 11.59 -0.60 8.86
CA ILE A 246 11.52 -1.64 9.90
C ILE A 246 10.43 -2.67 9.50
N PRO A 247 10.77 -3.95 9.24
CA PRO A 247 9.78 -4.97 8.96
C PRO A 247 8.90 -5.24 10.19
N ARG A 248 7.57 -5.24 10.01
CA ARG A 248 6.57 -5.45 11.07
C ARG A 248 5.58 -6.54 10.65
N GLY A 249 4.82 -7.09 11.62
CA GLY A 249 3.80 -8.09 11.33
C GLY A 249 4.37 -9.34 10.65
N HIS A 250 3.76 -9.78 9.54
CA HIS A 250 4.25 -10.94 8.80
C HIS A 250 5.60 -10.72 8.12
N TYR A 251 5.97 -9.49 7.78
CA TYR A 251 7.25 -9.20 7.15
C TYR A 251 8.46 -9.54 8.02
N ALA A 252 8.29 -9.61 9.34
CA ALA A 252 9.36 -10.00 10.27
C ALA A 252 9.62 -11.52 10.32
N LYS A 253 8.76 -12.36 9.73
CA LYS A 253 8.76 -13.83 9.89
C LYS A 253 9.93 -14.54 9.19
N THR A 254 10.34 -14.11 8.00
CA THR A 254 11.42 -14.73 7.21
C THR A 254 12.30 -13.67 6.56
N ASP A 255 13.54 -14.01 6.23
CA ASP A 255 14.47 -13.03 5.63
C ASP A 255 14.03 -12.60 4.23
N ASP A 256 13.55 -13.52 3.37
CA ASP A 256 12.90 -13.20 2.08
C ASP A 256 11.80 -12.12 2.22
N LEU A 257 11.00 -12.17 3.28
CA LEU A 257 9.92 -11.20 3.52
C LEU A 257 10.43 -9.84 4.02
N LYS A 258 11.50 -9.82 4.81
CA LYS A 258 12.19 -8.57 5.23
C LYS A 258 12.84 -7.89 4.04
N GLU A 259 13.53 -8.66 3.21
CA GLU A 259 14.20 -8.22 1.98
C GLU A 259 13.20 -7.68 0.94
N TYR A 260 12.08 -8.40 0.76
CA TYR A 260 10.96 -7.94 -0.06
C TYR A 260 10.37 -6.62 0.45
N PHE A 261 10.05 -6.55 1.74
CA PHE A 261 9.51 -5.34 2.37
C PHE A 261 10.43 -4.14 2.16
N GLN A 262 11.74 -4.29 2.44
CA GLN A 262 12.70 -3.19 2.27
C GLN A 262 12.85 -2.76 0.80
N SER A 263 12.85 -3.69 -0.16
CA SER A 263 12.89 -3.37 -1.59
C SER A 263 11.62 -2.67 -2.08
N MET A 264 10.44 -3.12 -1.64
CA MET A 264 9.17 -2.48 -2.03
C MET A 264 8.98 -1.11 -1.37
N MET A 265 9.38 -0.96 -0.10
CA MET A 265 9.36 0.34 0.58
C MET A 265 10.28 1.35 -0.10
N TRP A 266 11.47 0.93 -0.54
CA TRP A 266 12.37 1.78 -1.33
C TRP A 266 11.70 2.28 -2.62
N TYR A 267 11.09 1.37 -3.39
CA TYR A 267 10.43 1.71 -4.65
C TYR A 267 9.12 2.49 -4.49
N GLY A 268 8.46 2.38 -3.34
CA GLY A 268 7.19 3.06 -3.06
C GLY A 268 7.31 4.36 -2.29
N ARG A 269 8.43 4.66 -1.63
CA ARG A 269 8.61 5.91 -0.87
C ARG A 269 9.42 6.96 -1.61
N ILE A 270 10.43 6.57 -2.37
CA ILE A 270 11.30 7.51 -3.08
C ILE A 270 10.51 8.22 -4.18
N THR A 271 10.40 9.53 -4.03
CA THR A 271 9.65 10.42 -4.93
C THR A 271 10.62 11.16 -5.83
N PHE A 272 10.41 11.06 -7.14
CA PHE A 272 11.11 11.84 -8.15
C PHE A 272 10.29 13.11 -8.42
N ARG A 273 10.60 14.18 -7.68
CA ARG A 273 9.79 15.40 -7.57
C ARG A 273 9.81 16.19 -8.86
N LEU A 274 8.63 16.60 -9.34
CA LEU A 274 8.50 17.34 -10.60
C LEU A 274 9.19 18.71 -10.55
N LYS A 275 9.36 19.29 -9.35
CA LYS A 275 10.08 20.56 -9.18
C LYS A 275 11.55 20.49 -9.60
N ASP A 276 12.20 19.34 -9.45
CA ASP A 276 13.57 19.11 -9.89
C ASP A 276 13.60 18.53 -11.32
N ALA A 277 14.37 19.16 -12.19
CA ALA A 277 14.45 18.75 -13.60
C ALA A 277 15.15 17.40 -13.78
N ASP A 278 16.17 17.10 -12.98
CA ASP A 278 16.98 15.90 -13.10
C ASP A 278 16.31 14.69 -12.41
N GLU A 279 15.57 14.91 -11.32
CA GLU A 279 14.62 13.92 -10.78
C GLU A 279 13.52 13.60 -11.82
N THR A 280 12.99 14.62 -12.52
CA THR A 280 12.00 14.42 -13.60
C THR A 280 12.59 13.58 -14.75
N ARG A 281 13.84 13.83 -15.14
CA ARG A 281 14.56 13.01 -16.15
C ARG A 281 14.68 11.55 -15.70
N SER A 282 14.98 11.30 -14.43
CA SER A 282 15.03 9.94 -13.86
C SER A 282 13.68 9.22 -14.01
N ALA A 283 12.58 9.88 -13.66
CA ALA A 283 11.21 9.37 -13.83
C ALA A 283 10.84 9.06 -15.30
N ILE A 284 11.23 9.92 -16.24
CA ILE A 284 11.04 9.70 -17.68
C ILE A 284 11.80 8.48 -18.17
N LEU A 285 13.07 8.30 -17.78
CA LEU A 285 13.87 7.14 -18.18
C LEU A 285 13.30 5.81 -17.64
N MET A 286 12.77 5.79 -16.41
CA MET A 286 12.07 4.62 -15.87
C MET A 286 10.78 4.32 -16.62
N THR A 287 9.97 5.35 -16.88
CA THR A 287 8.72 5.22 -17.67
C THR A 287 9.01 4.67 -19.06
N LEU A 288 10.08 5.17 -19.71
CA LEU A 288 10.50 4.71 -21.02
C LEU A 288 11.04 3.27 -21.02
N ALA A 289 11.69 2.83 -19.95
CA ALA A 289 12.12 1.45 -19.82
C ALA A 289 10.92 0.49 -19.82
N LEU A 290 9.91 0.78 -19.00
CA LEU A 290 8.66 0.02 -18.96
C LEU A 290 7.89 0.09 -20.30
N HIS A 291 7.72 1.28 -20.88
CA HIS A 291 7.01 1.44 -22.16
C HIS A 291 7.66 0.65 -23.30
N ASN A 292 9.00 0.60 -23.33
CA ASN A 292 9.75 -0.18 -24.31
C ASN A 292 9.86 -1.69 -23.93
N GLY A 293 8.99 -2.18 -23.03
CA GLY A 293 8.84 -3.59 -22.68
C GLY A 293 9.84 -4.13 -21.66
N ILE A 294 10.76 -3.32 -21.13
CA ILE A 294 11.78 -3.78 -20.19
C ILE A 294 11.17 -3.93 -18.79
N GLY A 295 10.95 -5.17 -18.35
CA GLY A 295 10.32 -5.48 -17.06
C GLY A 295 8.84 -5.09 -16.98
N ALA A 296 8.22 -4.67 -18.08
CA ALA A 296 6.85 -4.17 -18.11
C ALA A 296 5.85 -5.20 -17.57
N ARG A 297 6.03 -6.48 -17.93
CA ARG A 297 5.15 -7.57 -17.50
C ARG A 297 5.30 -7.89 -16.01
N GLU A 298 6.53 -7.86 -15.51
CA GLU A 298 6.86 -8.07 -14.11
C GLU A 298 6.32 -6.93 -13.25
N TRP A 299 6.50 -5.68 -13.70
CA TRP A 299 5.92 -4.48 -13.08
C TRP A 299 4.40 -4.55 -13.03
N GLU A 300 3.75 -4.82 -14.17
CA GLU A 300 2.29 -4.90 -14.28
C GLU A 300 1.70 -5.96 -13.34
N LYS A 301 2.29 -7.15 -13.26
CA LYS A 301 1.86 -8.20 -12.31
C LYS A 301 1.92 -7.72 -10.87
N ILE A 302 3.01 -7.06 -10.47
CA ILE A 302 3.18 -6.57 -9.09
C ILE A 302 2.17 -5.45 -8.83
N TYR A 303 2.05 -4.50 -9.75
CA TYR A 303 1.16 -3.34 -9.61
C TYR A 303 -0.30 -3.76 -9.55
N THR A 304 -0.78 -4.60 -10.48
CA THR A 304 -2.18 -5.09 -10.51
C THR A 304 -2.53 -6.01 -9.36
N THR A 305 -1.61 -6.89 -8.92
CA THR A 305 -1.85 -7.75 -7.76
C THR A 305 -1.93 -6.94 -6.47
N THR A 306 -1.05 -5.96 -6.30
CA THR A 306 -1.08 -5.07 -5.12
C THR A 306 -2.24 -4.08 -5.17
N ASP A 307 -2.67 -3.64 -6.36
CA ASP A 307 -3.90 -2.87 -6.57
C ASP A 307 -5.15 -3.64 -6.14
N PHE A 308 -5.29 -4.89 -6.59
CA PHE A 308 -6.42 -5.74 -6.21
C PHE A 308 -6.47 -6.06 -4.71
N MET A 309 -5.31 -6.28 -4.08
CA MET A 309 -5.23 -6.65 -2.66
C MET A 309 -5.35 -5.46 -1.71
N VAL A 310 -4.68 -4.33 -2.01
CA VAL A 310 -4.47 -3.21 -1.08
C VAL A 310 -5.14 -1.92 -1.56
N GLY A 311 -5.48 -1.80 -2.84
CA GLY A 311 -6.10 -0.62 -3.44
C GLY A 311 -5.15 0.21 -4.29
N LYS A 312 -5.70 1.24 -4.94
CA LYS A 312 -4.99 2.09 -5.92
C LYS A 312 -3.89 2.94 -5.28
N SER A 313 -2.84 3.15 -6.06
CA SER A 313 -1.82 4.15 -5.76
C SER A 313 -2.43 5.55 -5.90
N ASP A 314 -2.23 6.43 -4.91
CA ASP A 314 -2.53 7.85 -5.05
C ASP A 314 -1.34 8.64 -5.65
N ASP A 315 -0.13 8.08 -5.56
CA ASP A 315 1.04 8.60 -6.27
C ASP A 315 0.90 8.50 -7.79
N ILE A 316 1.53 9.48 -8.46
CA ILE A 316 1.71 9.48 -9.91
C ILE A 316 2.74 8.41 -10.29
N GLY A 317 2.39 7.55 -11.24
CA GLY A 317 3.24 6.45 -11.70
C GLY A 317 3.36 6.34 -13.22
N TYR A 318 3.68 5.13 -13.67
CA TYR A 318 3.94 4.80 -15.08
C TYR A 318 2.81 5.24 -16.02
N HIS A 319 1.56 4.92 -15.70
CA HIS A 319 0.41 5.15 -16.60
C HIS A 319 0.19 6.64 -16.90
N GLN A 320 0.26 7.52 -15.90
CA GLN A 320 0.12 8.96 -16.10
C GLN A 320 1.32 9.55 -16.84
N TYR A 321 2.55 9.12 -16.50
CA TYR A 321 3.77 9.64 -17.13
C TYR A 321 3.87 9.27 -18.61
N ILE A 322 3.43 8.06 -19.02
CA ILE A 322 3.53 7.65 -20.43
C ILE A 322 2.55 8.43 -21.33
N GLU A 323 1.34 8.72 -20.87
CA GLU A 323 0.38 9.54 -21.62
C GLU A 323 0.93 10.94 -21.90
N LEU A 324 1.58 11.57 -20.91
CA LEU A 324 2.21 12.87 -21.10
C LEU A 324 3.48 12.80 -21.95
N LEU A 325 4.25 11.71 -21.88
CA LEU A 325 5.42 11.51 -22.74
C LEU A 325 5.04 11.36 -24.21
N GLU A 326 4.00 10.58 -24.55
CA GLU A 326 3.51 10.48 -25.93
C GLU A 326 2.97 11.83 -26.44
N GLN A 327 2.27 12.59 -25.60
CA GLN A 327 1.83 13.94 -25.94
C GLN A 327 2.98 14.92 -26.16
N ALA A 328 4.08 14.79 -25.41
CA ALA A 328 5.23 15.68 -25.49
C ALA A 328 6.17 15.34 -26.66
N TYR A 329 6.59 14.08 -26.80
CA TYR A 329 7.64 13.60 -27.72
C TYR A 329 7.13 12.74 -28.90
N GLY A 330 5.83 12.42 -28.93
CA GLY A 330 5.25 11.46 -29.87
C GLY A 330 5.56 10.00 -29.51
N LYS A 331 5.36 9.10 -30.48
CA LYS A 331 5.55 7.64 -30.29
C LYS A 331 6.98 7.18 -30.63
N ASN A 332 7.26 5.90 -30.36
CA ASN A 332 8.53 5.21 -30.64
C ASN A 332 9.74 5.93 -30.01
N LEU A 333 9.69 6.06 -28.68
CA LEU A 333 10.67 6.83 -27.92
C LEU A 333 11.92 6.02 -27.59
N THR A 334 13.07 6.68 -27.55
CA THR A 334 14.36 6.11 -27.13
C THR A 334 15.08 7.11 -26.21
N PRO A 335 15.96 6.65 -25.29
CA PRO A 335 16.65 7.55 -24.36
C PRO A 335 17.39 8.67 -25.08
N LYS A 336 18.07 8.32 -26.18
CA LYS A 336 18.79 9.27 -27.03
C LYS A 336 17.88 10.31 -27.68
N LYS A 337 16.74 9.90 -28.27
CA LYS A 337 15.76 10.84 -28.87
C LYS A 337 15.22 11.82 -27.83
N ILE A 338 14.92 11.33 -26.63
CA ILE A 338 14.44 12.17 -25.51
C ILE A 338 15.53 13.13 -25.03
N ALA A 339 16.79 12.68 -24.98
CA ALA A 339 17.91 13.49 -24.51
C ALA A 339 18.33 14.62 -25.47
N GLU A 340 18.07 14.45 -26.77
CA GLU A 340 18.37 15.43 -27.83
C GLU A 340 17.26 16.50 -28.00
N ASP A 341 16.06 16.30 -27.44
CA ASP A 341 14.90 17.18 -27.61
C ASP A 341 14.50 17.87 -26.28
N SER A 342 15.10 19.03 -26.05
CA SER A 342 14.82 19.88 -24.88
C SER A 342 13.46 20.60 -24.96
N GLN A 343 12.93 20.86 -26.16
CA GLN A 343 11.64 21.53 -26.30
C GLN A 343 10.49 20.62 -25.86
N SER A 344 10.55 19.33 -26.24
CA SER A 344 9.60 18.34 -25.73
C SER A 344 9.80 18.03 -24.25
N PHE A 345 11.01 18.19 -23.70
CA PHE A 345 11.23 18.10 -22.24
C PHE A 345 10.49 19.22 -21.49
N ASP A 346 10.63 20.46 -21.93
CA ASP A 346 9.93 21.60 -21.32
C ASP A 346 8.42 21.49 -21.49
N LYS A 347 7.94 21.00 -22.64
CA LYS A 347 6.53 20.67 -22.88
C LYS A 347 6.03 19.59 -21.92
N PHE A 348 6.78 18.50 -21.71
CA PHE A 348 6.43 17.47 -20.73
C PHE A 348 6.31 18.06 -19.32
N ARG A 349 7.30 18.84 -18.88
CA ARG A 349 7.28 19.49 -17.56
C ARG A 349 6.15 20.49 -17.40
N GLN A 350 5.67 21.12 -18.48
CA GLN A 350 4.52 21.99 -18.44
C GLN A 350 3.21 21.20 -18.30
N LEU A 351 3.03 20.11 -19.07
CA LEU A 351 1.86 19.23 -18.95
C LEU A 351 1.77 18.56 -17.57
N ALA A 352 2.91 18.13 -17.03
CA ALA A 352 2.95 17.42 -15.75
C ALA A 352 2.55 18.27 -14.53
N LYS A 353 2.50 19.60 -14.65
CA LYS A 353 2.01 20.50 -13.59
C LYS A 353 0.51 20.37 -13.32
N ASP A 354 -0.24 19.89 -14.32
CA ASP A 354 -1.69 19.74 -14.23
C ASP A 354 -2.10 18.35 -13.69
N LEU A 355 -1.11 17.48 -13.39
CA LEU A 355 -1.34 16.21 -12.69
C LEU A 355 -1.76 16.47 -11.25
N GLN A 356 -2.70 15.64 -10.77
CA GLN A 356 -3.10 15.68 -9.36
C GLN A 356 -1.95 15.18 -8.47
N PRO A 357 -1.57 15.91 -7.40
CA PRO A 357 -0.63 15.43 -6.40
C PRO A 357 -1.24 14.24 -5.61
N PRO A 358 -0.40 13.40 -4.98
CA PRO A 358 -0.90 12.39 -4.04
C PRO A 358 -1.69 13.06 -2.90
N VAL A 359 -2.72 12.37 -2.41
CA VAL A 359 -3.54 12.86 -1.29
C VAL A 359 -2.76 12.69 0.02
N ILE A 360 -2.01 11.61 0.15
CA ILE A 360 -1.23 11.28 1.34
C ILE A 360 0.20 11.79 1.19
N ASN A 361 0.63 12.64 2.12
CA ASN A 361 2.02 13.08 2.18
C ASN A 361 2.94 12.01 2.80
N SER A 362 3.76 11.36 1.99
CA SER A 362 4.80 10.41 2.43
C SER A 362 6.20 11.03 2.58
N ILE A 363 6.38 12.33 2.29
CA ILE A 363 7.67 13.04 2.33
C ILE A 363 7.82 13.80 3.68
N PRO A 364 9.00 13.82 4.31
CA PRO A 364 9.28 14.59 5.55
C PRO A 364 9.21 16.14 5.44
N ILE A 365 8.06 16.71 5.09
CA ILE A 365 7.81 18.16 4.90
C ILE A 365 7.01 18.78 6.08
N PHE A 366 7.59 18.70 7.28
CA PHE A 366 6.87 18.96 8.53
C PHE A 366 6.51 20.41 8.84
N ASP A 367 7.18 21.40 8.23
CA ASP A 367 7.05 22.81 8.62
C ASP A 367 6.56 23.68 7.44
N ALA A 368 5.32 24.17 7.53
CA ALA A 368 4.69 24.98 6.50
C ALA A 368 5.32 26.39 6.36
N THR A 369 6.11 26.86 7.34
CA THR A 369 6.84 28.13 7.20
C THR A 369 8.02 28.04 6.23
N ILE A 370 8.57 26.83 6.08
CA ILE A 370 9.65 26.50 5.15
C ILE A 370 9.07 26.06 3.81
N GLN A 371 8.05 25.21 3.85
CA GLN A 371 7.42 24.56 2.69
C GLN A 371 5.91 24.84 2.69
N PRO A 372 5.47 26.06 2.32
CA PRO A 372 4.07 26.46 2.46
C PRO A 372 3.14 25.71 1.48
N ASP A 373 3.58 25.53 0.25
CA ASP A 373 2.86 24.78 -0.79
C ASP A 373 3.22 23.30 -0.68
N ARG A 374 2.39 22.53 0.05
CA ARG A 374 2.57 21.08 0.25
C ARG A 374 2.60 20.34 -1.08
N ASP A 375 1.63 20.65 -1.94
CA ASP A 375 1.34 19.89 -3.14
C ASP A 375 2.49 20.00 -4.13
N LYS A 376 3.04 21.19 -4.32
CA LYS A 376 4.26 21.42 -5.12
C LYS A 376 5.51 20.71 -4.60
N GLU A 377 5.59 20.45 -3.29
CA GLU A 377 6.72 19.73 -2.70
C GLU A 377 6.61 18.20 -2.85
N VAL A 378 5.39 17.66 -2.85
CA VAL A 378 5.12 16.21 -3.00
C VAL A 378 4.84 15.77 -4.43
N LEU A 379 4.44 16.68 -5.33
CA LEU A 379 4.13 16.39 -6.73
C LEU A 379 5.35 15.77 -7.43
N GLY A 380 5.24 14.49 -7.77
CA GLY A 380 6.33 13.72 -8.36
C GLY A 380 5.94 12.28 -8.65
N PHE A 381 6.85 11.58 -9.31
CA PHE A 381 6.68 10.18 -9.70
C PHE A 381 7.18 9.23 -8.62
N ARG A 382 6.46 8.13 -8.38
CA ARG A 382 6.95 6.96 -7.64
C ARG A 382 6.89 5.70 -8.50
N PHE A 383 7.92 4.85 -8.38
CA PHE A 383 8.05 3.67 -9.24
C PHE A 383 7.08 2.54 -8.87
N MET A 384 6.78 2.38 -7.57
CA MET A 384 5.77 1.47 -7.02
C MET A 384 4.99 2.18 -5.90
N GLY A 385 4.28 3.26 -6.24
CA GLY A 385 3.65 4.21 -5.32
C GLY A 385 2.87 3.61 -4.14
N GLN A 386 2.81 4.36 -3.05
CA GLN A 386 2.03 4.01 -1.87
C GLN A 386 0.53 4.02 -2.19
N ARG A 387 -0.25 3.26 -1.42
CA ARG A 387 -1.67 3.07 -1.68
C ARG A 387 -2.49 3.99 -0.80
N TYR A 388 -3.60 4.49 -1.33
CA TYR A 388 -4.52 5.32 -0.55
C TYR A 388 -5.11 4.49 0.60
N THR A 389 -4.96 4.98 1.83
CA THR A 389 -5.66 4.46 2.99
C THR A 389 -6.34 5.59 3.76
N LEU A 390 -7.59 5.37 4.16
CA LEU A 390 -8.44 6.37 4.80
C LEU A 390 -7.88 6.85 6.15
N ASP A 391 -7.21 5.96 6.88
CA ASP A 391 -6.55 6.27 8.14
C ASP A 391 -5.37 7.22 7.94
N ALA A 392 -4.52 6.98 6.93
CA ALA A 392 -3.39 7.86 6.61
C ALA A 392 -3.86 9.26 6.15
N ASP A 393 -4.93 9.32 5.35
CA ASP A 393 -5.55 10.58 4.94
C ASP A 393 -6.14 11.36 6.13
N ILE A 394 -6.87 10.70 7.03
CA ILE A 394 -7.39 11.37 8.24
C ILE A 394 -6.23 11.82 9.16
N PHE A 395 -5.27 10.94 9.43
CA PHE A 395 -4.23 11.16 10.43
C PHE A 395 -3.19 12.22 10.04
N GLN A 396 -2.92 12.45 8.74
CA GLN A 396 -2.06 13.57 8.33
C GLN A 396 -2.65 14.94 8.67
N HIS A 397 -3.98 15.07 8.76
CA HIS A 397 -4.66 16.31 9.19
C HIS A 397 -4.63 16.53 10.71
N LEU A 398 -4.10 15.56 11.48
CA LEU A 398 -4.04 15.61 12.95
C LEU A 398 -2.62 15.82 13.51
N ILE A 399 -1.64 16.11 12.65
CA ILE A 399 -0.25 16.39 13.02
C ILE A 399 0.16 17.85 12.77
N TYR A 400 1.33 18.22 13.30
CA TYR A 400 1.84 19.59 13.48
C TYR A 400 1.66 20.51 12.27
N ARG A 401 1.85 20.00 11.05
CA ARG A 401 1.71 20.79 9.82
C ARG A 401 0.33 21.43 9.68
N GLU A 402 -0.72 20.72 10.10
CA GLU A 402 -2.12 21.12 9.95
C GLU A 402 -2.73 21.64 11.26
N VAL A 403 -2.35 21.08 12.43
CA VAL A 403 -2.88 21.51 13.74
C VAL A 403 -2.04 22.56 14.47
N THR A 404 -0.83 22.87 13.99
CA THR A 404 0.13 23.82 14.58
C THR A 404 0.60 23.46 16.02
N GLU A 405 1.17 24.42 16.76
CA GLU A 405 1.64 24.22 18.13
C GLU A 405 0.47 24.35 19.12
N ASN A 406 0.49 23.56 20.20
CA ASN A 406 -0.49 23.73 21.28
C ASN A 406 -0.21 25.01 22.10
N PRO A 407 -1.09 25.42 23.04
CA PRO A 407 -0.86 26.62 23.86
C PRO A 407 0.40 26.61 24.75
N ALA A 408 1.10 25.48 24.86
CA ALA A 408 2.39 25.36 25.54
C ALA A 408 3.60 25.41 24.57
N GLY A 409 3.39 25.58 23.26
CA GLY A 409 4.43 25.59 22.23
C GLY A 409 4.89 24.19 21.77
N GLU A 410 4.12 23.14 22.08
CA GLU A 410 4.51 21.76 21.74
C GLU A 410 4.02 21.36 20.35
N ARG A 411 4.88 20.68 19.59
CA ARG A 411 4.60 20.20 18.22
C ARG A 411 4.08 18.77 18.22
N ARG A 412 2.90 18.55 17.63
CA ARG A 412 2.28 17.22 17.50
C ARG A 412 2.85 16.44 16.30
N MET A 413 3.92 15.69 16.49
CA MET A 413 4.56 14.97 15.38
C MET A 413 3.88 13.64 14.99
N LEU A 414 2.94 13.15 15.79
CA LEU A 414 2.20 11.90 15.56
C LEU A 414 0.73 12.01 15.99
N PRO A 415 -0.18 11.22 15.38
CA PRO A 415 -1.53 11.00 15.89
C PRO A 415 -1.54 10.37 17.29
N SER A 416 -2.69 10.42 17.95
CA SER A 416 -2.97 9.80 19.25
C SER A 416 -3.97 8.67 19.08
N GLY A 417 -3.89 7.65 19.93
CA GLY A 417 -4.94 6.63 20.01
C GLY A 417 -6.31 7.16 20.49
N LEU A 418 -6.40 8.44 20.87
CA LEU A 418 -7.63 9.16 21.21
C LEU A 418 -8.24 9.92 20.01
N ASP A 419 -7.63 9.87 18.82
CA ASP A 419 -8.18 10.45 17.59
C ASP A 419 -9.20 9.53 16.89
N VAL A 420 -9.43 8.31 17.42
CA VAL A 420 -10.22 7.22 16.83
C VAL A 420 -11.43 6.90 17.70
#